data_AF-A0A2G9TR35-F1
#
_entry.id   AF-A0A2G9TR35-F1
#
_cell.length_a   1.000
_cell.length_b   1.000
_cell.length_c   1.000
_cell.angle_alpha   90.00
_cell.angle_beta   90.00
_cell.angle_gamma   90.00
#
_symmetry.space_group_name_H-M   'P 1'
#
loop_
_entity.id
_entity.type
_entity.pdbx_description
1 polymer ?
#
loop_
_entity_poly.entity_id
_entity_poly.type
_entity_poly.pdbx_seq_one_letter_code
_entity_poly.pdbx_strand_id
1 'polypeptide(L)'
;MGVMYGPVCIMGYLTYHDSIRDSIIPSIQTVWIQQAINILITVHCILTLTIVFNPLNQELEDLFHCPHHFGWQRALIRTVTMLAVAFVAESIPNFGPLLDLFVFGLIGGAAATFSAIVELTSTNFLLPCYVSPFVNKKHPNDNGASVYCCGPYQNLTHNGLINQCVPMPSKPFY
;
A
#
# COMPACT_ATOMS: atom_id res chain seq x y z
N MET A 1 -9.54 -16.34 9.17
CA MET A 1 -9.46 -17.10 7.90
C MET A 1 -9.71 -18.59 8.09
N GLY A 2 -9.02 -19.32 8.99
CA GLY A 2 -9.16 -20.78 9.12
C GLY A 2 -10.58 -21.33 9.33
N VAL A 3 -11.44 -20.60 10.05
CA VAL A 3 -12.84 -21.01 10.32
C VAL A 3 -13.72 -20.96 9.06
N MET A 4 -13.40 -20.11 8.08
CA MET A 4 -14.17 -20.00 6.83
C MET A 4 -13.72 -21.04 5.80
N TYR A 5 -12.42 -21.32 5.70
CA TYR A 5 -11.89 -22.29 4.75
C TYR A 5 -12.12 -23.74 5.20
N GLY A 6 -12.09 -24.02 6.51
CA GLY A 6 -12.25 -25.38 7.05
C GLY A 6 -13.49 -26.12 6.55
N PRO A 7 -14.71 -25.58 6.73
CA PRO A 7 -15.94 -26.24 6.29
C PRO A 7 -16.00 -26.45 4.77
N VAL A 8 -15.51 -25.48 3.99
CA VAL A 8 -15.50 -25.55 2.51
C VAL A 8 -14.55 -26.64 2.03
N CYS A 9 -13.34 -26.73 2.61
CA CYS A 9 -12.37 -27.77 2.28
C CYS A 9 -12.86 -29.16 2.68
N ILE A 10 -13.46 -29.31 3.86
CA ILE A 10 -14.04 -30.58 4.33
C ILE A 10 -15.17 -31.02 3.40
N MET A 11 -16.10 -30.13 3.07
CA MET A 11 -17.24 -30.47 2.20
C MET A 11 -16.80 -30.82 0.78
N GLY A 12 -15.81 -30.10 0.24
CA GLY A 12 -15.20 -30.41 -1.06
C GLY A 12 -14.47 -31.75 -1.07
N TYR A 13 -13.74 -32.07 -0.01
CA TYR A 13 -13.08 -33.37 0.14
C TYR A 13 -14.07 -34.54 0.19
N LEU A 14 -15.14 -34.39 0.99
CA LEU A 14 -16.17 -35.43 1.12
C LEU A 14 -16.97 -35.67 -0.16
N THR A 15 -17.18 -34.64 -0.99
CA THR A 15 -17.96 -34.75 -2.24
C THR A 15 -17.15 -35.20 -3.44
N TYR A 16 -15.86 -34.83 -3.53
CA TYR A 16 -15.04 -35.08 -4.71
C TYR A 16 -13.90 -36.08 -4.51
N HIS A 17 -13.65 -36.53 -3.26
CA HIS A 17 -12.71 -37.58 -2.82
C HIS A 17 -11.48 -37.81 -3.73
N ASP A 18 -11.62 -38.61 -4.80
CA ASP A 18 -10.52 -39.03 -5.69
C ASP A 18 -10.33 -38.18 -6.97
N SER A 19 -11.21 -37.21 -7.23
CA SER A 19 -11.19 -36.34 -8.42
C SER A 19 -10.69 -34.92 -8.14
N ILE A 20 -10.11 -34.68 -6.96
CA ILE A 20 -9.62 -33.36 -6.54
C ILE A 20 -8.28 -33.08 -7.22
N ARG A 21 -8.25 -32.05 -8.06
CA ARG A 21 -7.00 -31.49 -8.61
C ARG A 21 -6.50 -30.37 -7.70
N ASP A 22 -5.29 -29.86 -7.95
CA ASP A 22 -4.71 -28.70 -7.24
C ASP A 22 -5.65 -27.48 -7.19
N SER A 23 -6.62 -27.42 -8.11
CA SER A 23 -7.78 -26.55 -8.05
C SER A 23 -9.08 -27.35 -8.11
N ILE A 24 -10.06 -27.00 -7.29
CA ILE A 24 -11.39 -27.66 -7.19
C ILE A 24 -12.33 -27.29 -8.35
N ILE A 25 -12.14 -26.11 -8.95
CA ILE A 25 -12.99 -25.56 -10.01
C ILE A 25 -13.18 -26.49 -11.21
N PRO A 26 -12.12 -27.12 -11.81
CA PRO A 26 -12.28 -28.06 -12.92
C PRO A 26 -12.91 -29.40 -12.54
N SER A 27 -13.03 -29.71 -11.25
CA SER A 27 -13.67 -30.96 -10.78
C SER A 27 -15.19 -30.84 -10.70
N ILE A 28 -15.75 -29.63 -10.81
CA ILE A 28 -17.20 -29.39 -10.77
C ILE A 28 -17.85 -29.86 -12.08
N GLN A 29 -18.75 -30.83 -12.01
CA GLN A 29 -19.40 -31.41 -13.20
C GLN A 29 -20.35 -30.44 -13.95
N THR A 30 -20.78 -29.35 -13.32
CA THR A 30 -21.75 -28.40 -13.90
C THR A 30 -21.07 -27.23 -14.59
N VAL A 31 -21.13 -27.22 -15.93
CA VAL A 31 -20.44 -26.25 -16.78
C VAL A 31 -20.85 -24.80 -16.50
N TRP A 32 -22.15 -24.54 -16.27
CA TRP A 32 -22.66 -23.20 -15.99
C TRP A 32 -22.12 -22.61 -14.68
N ILE A 33 -21.99 -23.45 -13.65
CA ILE A 33 -21.47 -23.04 -12.34
C ILE A 33 -19.97 -22.80 -12.44
N GLN A 34 -19.24 -23.69 -13.12
CA GLN A 34 -17.81 -23.53 -13.35
C GLN A 34 -17.49 -22.22 -14.10
N GLN A 35 -18.25 -21.92 -15.15
CA GLN A 35 -18.03 -20.74 -15.98
C GLN A 35 -18.38 -19.44 -15.22
N ALA A 36 -19.45 -19.44 -14.42
CA ALA A 36 -19.80 -18.31 -13.55
C ALA A 36 -18.72 -18.06 -12.49
N ILE A 37 -18.21 -19.11 -11.84
CA ILE A 37 -17.13 -19.01 -10.85
C ILE A 37 -15.85 -18.45 -11.49
N ASN A 38 -15.48 -18.97 -12.67
CA ASN A 38 -14.27 -18.53 -13.35
C ASN A 38 -14.34 -17.04 -13.75
N ILE A 39 -15.49 -16.56 -14.23
CA ILE A 39 -15.72 -15.14 -14.52
C ILE A 39 -15.63 -14.30 -13.25
N LEU A 40 -16.30 -14.73 -12.17
CA LEU A 40 -16.33 -13.98 -10.91
C LEU A 40 -14.94 -13.84 -10.29
N ILE A 41 -14.17 -14.93 -10.24
CA ILE A 41 -12.79 -14.92 -9.74
C ILE A 41 -11.91 -14.03 -10.63
N THR A 42 -12.07 -14.12 -11.95
CA THR A 42 -11.32 -13.27 -12.90
C THR A 42 -11.59 -11.78 -12.64
N VAL A 43 -12.85 -11.39 -12.50
CA VAL A 43 -13.23 -10.00 -12.19
C VAL A 43 -12.67 -9.56 -10.84
N HIS A 44 -12.78 -10.41 -9.81
CA HIS A 44 -12.21 -10.14 -8.48
C HIS A 44 -10.69 -9.92 -8.56
N CYS A 45 -9.96 -10.80 -9.25
CA CYS A 45 -8.51 -10.70 -9.38
C CYS A 45 -8.10 -9.42 -10.13
N ILE A 46 -8.78 -9.05 -11.23
CA ILE A 46 -8.49 -7.81 -11.97
C ILE A 46 -8.65 -6.58 -11.06
N LEU A 47 -9.74 -6.51 -10.31
CA LEU A 47 -10.00 -5.41 -9.39
C LEU A 47 -8.94 -5.33 -8.28
N THR A 48 -8.67 -6.45 -7.62
CA THR A 48 -7.71 -6.51 -6.52
C THR A 48 -6.30 -6.18 -6.99
N LEU A 49 -5.86 -6.71 -8.14
CA LEU A 49 -4.54 -6.39 -8.71
C LEU A 49 -4.41 -4.89 -8.98
N THR A 50 -5.44 -4.27 -9.58
CA THR A 50 -5.42 -2.82 -9.86
C THR A 50 -5.27 -1.98 -8.58
N ILE A 51 -5.98 -2.34 -7.51
CA ILE A 51 -5.90 -1.65 -6.21
C ILE A 51 -4.53 -1.82 -5.57
N VAL A 52 -3.95 -3.03 -5.62
CA VAL A 52 -2.67 -3.35 -4.99
C VAL A 52 -1.50 -2.69 -5.74
N PHE A 53 -1.54 -2.63 -7.06
CA PHE A 53 -0.45 -2.03 -7.84
C PHE A 53 -0.42 -0.50 -7.77
N ASN A 54 -1.54 0.16 -7.52
CA ASN A 54 -1.58 1.61 -7.45
C ASN A 54 -0.61 2.22 -6.40
N PRO A 55 -0.64 1.82 -5.11
CA PRO A 55 0.33 2.30 -4.13
C PRO A 55 1.75 1.79 -4.41
N LEU A 56 1.90 0.59 -4.97
CA LEU A 56 3.20 -0.01 -5.29
C LEU A 56 3.94 0.82 -6.36
N ASN A 57 3.20 1.33 -7.35
CA ASN A 57 3.75 2.27 -8.33
C ASN A 57 4.08 3.63 -7.73
N GLN A 58 3.37 4.08 -6.69
CA GLN A 58 3.67 5.34 -6.00
C GLN A 58 4.96 5.21 -5.18
N GLU A 59 5.12 4.12 -4.42
CA GLU A 59 6.35 3.80 -3.69
C GLU A 59 7.58 3.72 -4.61
N LEU A 60 7.43 3.10 -5.80
CA LEU A 60 8.52 3.02 -6.76
C LEU A 60 8.82 4.38 -7.41
N GLU A 61 7.81 5.21 -7.67
CA GLU A 61 8.03 6.58 -8.13
C GLU A 61 8.82 7.42 -7.11
N ASP A 62 8.56 7.20 -5.81
CA ASP A 62 9.28 7.85 -4.71
C ASP A 62 10.71 7.29 -4.57
N LEU A 63 10.89 5.96 -4.67
CA LEU A 63 12.22 5.32 -4.61
C LEU A 63 13.14 5.80 -5.75
N PHE A 64 12.59 5.95 -6.96
CA PHE A 64 13.32 6.45 -8.14
C PHE A 64 13.39 7.98 -8.20
N HIS A 65 12.97 8.70 -7.15
CA HIS A 65 12.99 10.17 -7.06
C HIS A 65 12.40 10.86 -8.31
N CYS A 66 11.23 10.41 -8.75
CA CYS A 66 10.64 10.91 -9.97
C CYS A 66 10.08 12.32 -9.75
N PRO A 67 10.53 13.34 -10.52
CA PRO A 67 10.01 14.70 -10.37
C PRO A 67 8.52 14.74 -10.73
N HIS A 68 7.72 15.36 -9.86
CA HIS A 68 6.24 15.39 -9.88
C HIS A 68 5.58 16.10 -11.09
N HIS A 69 6.31 16.32 -12.19
CA HIS A 69 5.74 16.82 -13.44
C HIS A 69 5.23 15.67 -14.32
N PHE A 70 4.22 15.94 -15.16
CA PHE A 70 3.69 14.96 -16.13
C PHE A 70 4.75 14.65 -17.21
N GLY A 71 5.67 13.73 -16.89
CA GLY A 71 6.71 13.26 -17.77
C GLY A 71 6.44 11.85 -18.28
N TRP A 72 6.93 11.54 -19.49
CA TRP A 72 6.99 10.18 -20.05
C TRP A 72 7.70 9.18 -19.12
N GLN A 73 8.56 9.67 -18.23
CA GLN A 73 9.25 8.89 -17.19
C GLN A 73 8.26 8.15 -16.25
N ARG A 74 7.14 8.79 -15.86
CA ARG A 74 6.11 8.14 -15.03
C ARG A 74 5.41 7.00 -15.77
N ALA A 75 5.13 7.19 -17.06
CA ALA A 75 4.53 6.14 -17.89
C ALA A 75 5.49 4.95 -18.02
N LEU A 76 6.78 5.22 -18.26
CA LEU A 76 7.82 4.19 -18.39
C LEU A 76 7.94 3.35 -17.10
N ILE A 77 8.06 3.99 -15.93
CA ILE A 77 8.16 3.30 -14.64
C ILE A 77 6.95 2.37 -14.43
N ARG A 78 5.72 2.88 -14.62
CA ARG A 78 4.49 2.08 -14.43
C ARG A 78 4.36 0.93 -15.42
N THR A 79 4.79 1.12 -16.66
CA THR A 79 4.78 0.04 -17.65
C THR A 79 5.83 -1.01 -17.33
N VAL A 80 7.03 -0.62 -16.91
CA VAL A 80 8.11 -1.56 -16.55
C VAL A 80 7.73 -2.39 -15.33
N THR A 81 7.12 -1.78 -14.31
CA THR A 81 6.70 -2.49 -13.10
C THR A 81 5.62 -3.52 -13.39
N MET A 82 4.58 -3.14 -14.14
CA MET A 82 3.53 -4.09 -14.55
C MET A 82 4.08 -5.22 -15.42
N LEU A 83 5.03 -4.94 -16.31
CA LEU A 83 5.61 -5.92 -17.22
C LEU A 83 6.55 -6.89 -16.48
N ALA A 84 7.33 -6.40 -15.52
CA ALA A 84 8.15 -7.22 -14.64
C ALA A 84 7.29 -8.15 -13.78
N VAL A 85 6.17 -7.65 -13.22
CA VAL A 85 5.28 -8.46 -12.41
C VAL A 85 4.51 -9.47 -13.26
N ALA A 86 4.05 -9.10 -14.45
CA ALA A 86 3.42 -10.02 -15.39
C ALA A 86 4.38 -11.15 -15.80
N PHE A 87 5.66 -10.83 -16.06
CA PHE A 87 6.69 -11.82 -16.38
C PHE A 87 6.87 -12.84 -15.24
N VAL A 88 6.95 -12.37 -13.99
CA VAL A 88 7.04 -13.25 -12.83
C VAL A 88 5.78 -14.11 -12.68
N ALA A 89 4.59 -13.51 -12.84
CA ALA A 89 3.31 -14.21 -12.73
C ALA A 89 3.13 -15.29 -13.80
N GLU A 90 3.56 -15.03 -15.04
CA GLU A 90 3.47 -16.00 -16.14
C GLU A 90 4.55 -17.10 -16.05
N SER A 91 5.71 -16.79 -15.47
CA SER A 91 6.80 -17.74 -15.30
C SER A 91 6.52 -18.87 -14.28
N ILE A 92 5.55 -18.67 -13.38
CA ILE A 92 5.19 -19.64 -12.33
C ILE A 92 3.70 -20.02 -12.44
N PRO A 93 3.33 -20.92 -13.37
CA PRO A 93 1.93 -21.33 -13.57
C PRO A 93 1.45 -22.40 -12.58
N ASN A 94 2.31 -22.85 -11.65
CA ASN A 94 1.97 -23.94 -10.72
C ASN A 94 1.43 -23.39 -9.39
N PHE A 95 0.32 -23.97 -8.91
CA PHE A 95 -0.37 -23.53 -7.69
C PHE A 95 0.39 -23.80 -6.38
N GLY A 96 1.31 -24.77 -6.36
CA GLY A 96 2.12 -25.08 -5.17
C GLY A 96 3.02 -23.92 -4.72
N PRO A 97 3.88 -23.40 -5.61
CA PRO A 97 4.69 -22.21 -5.34
C PRO A 97 3.89 -20.95 -4.93
N LEU A 98 2.63 -20.82 -5.34
CA LEU A 98 1.78 -19.68 -4.95
C LEU A 98 1.47 -19.65 -3.45
N LEU A 99 1.39 -20.82 -2.80
CA LEU A 99 1.20 -20.89 -1.34
C LEU A 99 2.43 -20.40 -0.57
N ASP A 100 3.63 -20.68 -1.09
CA ASP A 100 4.88 -20.20 -0.49
C ASP A 100 5.06 -18.69 -0.72
N LEU A 101 4.68 -18.21 -1.92
CA LEU A 101 4.63 -16.78 -2.22
C LEU A 101 3.64 -16.02 -1.33
N PHE A 102 2.52 -16.65 -0.94
CA PHE A 102 1.56 -16.05 -0.03
C PHE A 102 2.18 -15.75 1.34
N VAL A 103 3.01 -16.66 1.86
CA VAL A 103 3.74 -16.46 3.12
C VAL A 103 4.72 -15.29 2.98
N PHE A 104 5.48 -15.23 1.89
CA PHE A 104 6.39 -14.12 1.62
C PHE A 104 5.65 -12.79 1.47
N GLY A 105 4.50 -12.79 0.79
CA GLY A 105 3.63 -11.63 0.63
C GLY A 105 3.03 -11.15 1.96
N LEU A 106 2.70 -12.06 2.88
CA LEU A 106 2.21 -11.72 4.22
C LEU A 106 3.32 -11.07 5.05
N ILE A 107 4.55 -11.59 4.97
CA ILE A 107 5.73 -11.01 5.65
C ILE A 107 6.03 -9.62 5.08
N GLY A 108 6.06 -9.47 3.76
CA GLY A 108 6.29 -8.19 3.10
C GLY A 108 5.19 -7.15 3.40
N GLY A 109 3.92 -7.57 3.36
CA GLY A 109 2.78 -6.71 3.71
C GLY A 109 2.76 -6.31 5.18
N ALA A 110 3.11 -7.22 6.09
CA ALA A 110 3.25 -6.92 7.51
C ALA A 110 4.41 -5.94 7.77
N ALA A 111 5.56 -6.12 7.10
CA ALA A 111 6.68 -5.21 7.19
C ALA A 111 6.33 -3.80 6.68
N ALA A 112 5.67 -3.69 5.52
CA ALA A 112 5.21 -2.40 4.99
C ALA A 112 4.21 -1.71 5.93
N THR A 113 3.26 -2.46 6.49
CA THR A 113 2.30 -1.94 7.48
C THR A 113 3.01 -1.48 8.74
N PHE A 114 4.01 -2.21 9.21
CA PHE A 114 4.81 -1.84 10.37
C PHE A 114 5.59 -0.54 10.11
N SER A 115 6.23 -0.38 8.95
CA SER A 115 6.92 0.86 8.56
C SER A 115 5.96 2.04 8.57
N ALA A 116 4.76 1.90 7.98
CA ALA A 116 3.74 2.95 7.98
C ALA A 116 3.27 3.29 9.41
N ILE A 117 3.07 2.30 10.28
CA ILE A 117 2.69 2.53 11.68
C ILE A 117 3.81 3.24 12.45
N VAL A 118 5.08 2.87 12.24
CA VAL A 118 6.21 3.51 12.92
C VAL A 118 6.36 4.97 12.49
N GLU A 119 6.18 5.27 11.21
CA GLU A 119 6.15 6.65 10.73
C GLU A 119 4.99 7.44 11.34
N LEU A 120 3.77 6.87 11.32
CA LEU A 120 2.60 7.51 11.92
C LEU A 120 2.74 7.74 13.43
N THR A 121 3.34 6.80 14.17
CA THR A 121 3.46 6.86 15.64
C THR A 121 4.66 7.66 16.15
N SER A 122 5.73 7.76 15.37
CA SER A 122 6.91 8.58 15.71
C SER A 122 6.76 10.06 15.36
N THR A 123 5.80 10.40 14.49
CA THR A 123 5.41 11.80 14.32
C THR A 123 4.68 12.30 15.56
N ASN A 124 5.20 13.35 16.21
CA ASN A 124 4.36 14.18 17.05
C ASN A 124 3.25 14.72 16.15
N PHE A 125 1.97 14.62 16.54
CA PHE A 125 0.82 15.10 15.77
C PHE A 125 0.94 16.60 15.45
N LEU A 126 1.77 16.93 14.47
CA LEU A 126 1.92 18.24 13.90
C LEU A 126 0.73 18.39 12.96
N LEU A 127 -0.08 19.40 13.24
CA LEU A 127 -1.33 19.61 12.55
C LEU A 127 -1.07 19.66 11.03
N PRO A 128 -1.78 18.88 10.20
CA PRO A 128 -1.51 18.85 8.77
C PRO A 128 -1.83 20.22 8.15
N CYS A 129 -1.00 20.68 7.19
CA CYS A 129 -1.05 22.05 6.69
C CYS A 129 -2.42 22.47 6.11
N TYR A 130 -3.24 21.51 5.67
CA TYR A 130 -4.56 21.78 5.08
C TYR A 130 -5.63 22.25 6.08
N VAL A 131 -5.43 22.07 7.39
CA VAL A 131 -6.37 22.55 8.43
C VAL A 131 -5.97 23.92 9.01
N SER A 132 -4.85 24.49 8.56
CA SER A 132 -4.40 25.84 8.92
C SER A 132 -5.42 26.97 8.69
N PRO A 133 -6.36 26.91 7.72
CA PRO A 133 -7.37 27.97 7.57
C PRO A 133 -8.37 28.01 8.73
N PHE A 134 -8.53 26.91 9.47
CA PHE A 134 -9.56 26.73 10.49
C PHE A 134 -9.03 26.75 11.93
N VAL A 135 -7.70 26.73 12.11
CA VAL A 135 -7.05 26.79 13.44
C VAL A 135 -6.55 28.20 13.73
N ASN A 136 -7.33 28.93 14.52
CA ASN A 136 -7.01 30.28 15.01
C ASN A 136 -6.21 30.22 16.32
N LYS A 137 -4.92 29.89 16.27
CA LYS A 137 -4.00 29.99 17.42
C LYS A 137 -3.21 31.29 17.33
N LYS A 138 -3.76 32.39 17.88
CA LYS A 138 -3.06 33.67 18.00
C LYS A 138 -2.40 33.80 19.38
N HIS A 139 -1.07 33.82 19.43
CA HIS A 139 -0.33 34.18 20.66
C HIS A 139 -0.38 35.71 20.85
N PRO A 140 -0.54 36.25 22.07
CA PRO A 140 -0.96 37.64 22.29
C PRO A 140 0.05 38.73 21.93
N ASN A 141 1.18 38.42 21.27
CA ASN A 141 2.17 39.45 20.94
C ASN A 141 2.97 39.27 19.64
N ASP A 142 2.55 38.36 18.74
CA ASP A 142 3.23 38.18 17.45
C ASP A 142 2.28 38.44 16.27
N ASN A 143 2.71 39.30 15.35
CA ASN A 143 2.04 39.59 14.07
C ASN A 143 2.43 38.57 12.97
N GLY A 144 3.08 37.47 13.33
CA GLY A 144 3.53 36.41 12.43
C GLY A 144 2.87 35.07 12.72
N ALA A 145 2.61 34.28 11.67
CA ALA A 145 2.06 32.93 11.79
C ALA A 145 3.10 32.00 12.45
N SER A 146 2.74 31.42 13.60
CA SER A 146 3.56 30.46 14.32
C SER A 146 3.72 29.17 13.52
N VAL A 147 4.95 28.64 13.42
CA VAL A 147 5.22 27.38 12.71
C VAL A 147 5.66 26.30 13.69
N TYR A 148 5.16 25.10 13.44
CA TYR A 148 5.27 23.93 14.29
C TYR A 148 6.72 23.43 14.45
N CYS A 149 7.18 23.27 15.69
CA CYS A 149 8.53 22.79 16.02
C CYS A 149 8.57 21.24 16.00
N CYS A 150 9.50 20.64 15.24
CA CYS A 150 9.66 19.17 15.16
C CYS A 150 11.04 18.73 15.70
N GLY A 151 11.09 17.68 16.53
CA GLY A 151 12.30 17.06 17.10
C GLY A 151 12.27 16.90 18.64
N PRO A 152 13.06 15.98 19.24
CA PRO A 152 13.04 15.68 20.69
C PRO A 152 13.50 16.84 21.60
N TYR A 153 14.15 17.87 21.05
CA TYR A 153 14.62 19.04 21.82
C TYR A 153 14.08 20.39 21.33
N GLN A 154 13.30 20.44 20.25
CA GLN A 154 12.63 21.65 19.70
C GLN A 154 13.44 22.97 19.77
N ASN A 155 14.76 22.93 19.55
CA ASN A 155 15.64 24.09 19.79
C ASN A 155 16.44 24.44 18.53
N LEU A 156 16.04 25.51 17.85
CA LEU A 156 16.88 26.21 16.86
C LEU A 156 16.81 27.69 17.18
N THR A 157 17.93 28.23 17.64
CA THR A 157 18.15 29.65 17.89
C THR A 157 18.22 30.41 16.58
N HIS A 158 17.15 31.11 16.22
CA HIS A 158 17.26 32.25 15.31
C HIS A 158 17.09 33.53 16.12
N ASN A 159 18.09 34.42 16.06
CA ASN A 159 18.21 35.68 16.83
C ASN A 159 18.34 35.58 18.37
N GLY A 160 18.75 34.42 18.92
CA GLY A 160 19.10 34.34 20.35
C GLY A 160 17.93 34.38 21.33
N LEU A 161 16.70 34.24 20.85
CA LEU A 161 15.50 34.08 21.68
C LEU A 161 15.03 32.62 21.59
N ILE A 162 15.15 31.90 22.70
CA ILE A 162 14.95 30.44 22.84
C ILE A 162 13.52 29.92 22.60
N ASN A 163 12.57 30.79 22.21
CA ASN A 163 11.13 30.48 22.26
C ASN A 163 10.35 30.79 20.95
N GLN A 164 11.01 31.02 19.81
CA GLN A 164 10.32 31.40 18.57
C GLN A 164 10.61 30.42 17.42
N CYS A 165 9.58 29.65 17.02
CA CYS A 165 9.59 28.77 15.84
C CYS A 165 8.98 29.51 14.63
N VAL A 166 9.73 29.59 13.51
CA VAL A 166 9.37 30.29 12.25
C VAL A 166 9.67 29.38 11.03
N PRO A 167 9.26 29.71 9.77
CA PRO A 167 8.61 28.77 8.85
C PRO A 167 9.57 27.90 8.04
N MET A 168 9.04 26.77 7.55
CA MET A 168 9.68 26.00 6.48
C MET A 168 9.84 26.88 5.23
N PRO A 169 11.03 26.96 4.61
CA PRO A 169 11.24 27.71 3.37
C PRO A 169 10.42 27.10 2.22
N SER A 170 10.10 27.92 1.22
CA SER A 170 9.22 27.63 0.07
C SER A 170 9.69 26.50 -0.89
N LYS A 171 10.72 25.75 -0.51
CA LYS A 171 11.18 24.53 -1.18
C LYS A 171 11.64 23.51 -0.13
N PRO A 172 10.78 22.57 0.28
CA PRO A 172 11.18 21.47 1.16
C PRO A 172 11.86 20.30 0.41
N PHE A 173 11.85 20.32 -0.93
CA PHE A 173 12.37 19.24 -1.79
C PHE A 173 13.11 19.80 -3.02
N TYR A 174 14.21 20.48 -2.77
CA TYR A 174 15.35 20.59 -3.71
C TYR A 174 16.64 20.45 -2.92
#